data_AF-A0A5C4S1S9-F1
#
_entry.id   AF-A0A5C4S1S9-F1
#
_cell.length_a   1.000
_cell.length_b   1.000
_cell.length_c   1.000
_cell.angle_alpha   90.00
_cell.angle_beta   90.00
_cell.angle_gamma   90.00
#
_symmetry.space_group_name_H-M   'P 1'
#
loop_
_entity.id
_entity.type
_entity.pdbx_description
1 polymer ?
#
loop_
_entity_poly.entity_id
_entity_poly.type
_entity_poly.pdbx_seq_one_letter_code
_entity_poly.pdbx_strand_id
1 'polypeptide(L)'
;MKRGRDMRYFYDSHCHMMNLSHPNLTAMIKRTFNDGIKRKLLLYSPTLLLIPLLFTIGLKILIYFGIRIPEKIYFLDAFVILTLIAAVIVIMFFIIFLIPVVRAKTVSFIKLKLSNIMNLLAIMETDIGDCLIQMEEDLRKNLPLNSSLVISGNGETKQYDKMVLTPLIMDFGLKDSGNSSMTYKVRWKPIVAQVDDLCTGIRDYYRHRKDYIKGHPEPLFQIIPFMGINTQNYYSEKDKATGKNISVSLKQLLEKNFEKFKDDTSPQIRRKHIDEIPWKDFNGNIESLRSHYFLGIKVYPPLGFDPWPEPGDERDKVCFLYDFCVEYNVPITAHCNPGGFLVHKNFSDFSSPIKWESVLKKYKNLRLNLAHFGGKDGKEWRRKIADMILEKDSETGKYKYESLYADISYQGVDELSYKDMMNFINGHDGEKRSRLLERIIFGSDFMINLQDISSYSKYLRYFIDSDTLTLDEKDMLCNKNAERFLYIG
;
A
#
# COMPACT_ATOMS: atom_id res chain seq x y z
N MET A 1 11.38 2.26 32.20
CA MET A 1 10.08 2.86 31.84
C MET A 1 9.93 4.21 32.54
N LYS A 2 9.92 5.34 31.82
CA LYS A 2 9.71 6.68 32.40
C LYS A 2 8.26 6.76 32.89
N ARG A 3 8.01 6.47 34.17
CA ARG A 3 6.69 6.63 34.79
C ARG A 3 6.36 8.13 34.88
N GLY A 4 5.29 8.58 34.23
CA GLY A 4 4.70 9.92 34.43
C GLY A 4 4.74 10.90 33.25
N ARG A 5 5.24 10.52 32.07
CA ARG A 5 5.08 11.31 30.83
C ARG A 5 4.22 10.53 29.84
N ASP A 6 3.23 11.18 29.22
CA ASP A 6 2.52 10.62 28.07
C ASP A 6 3.52 10.32 26.96
N MET A 7 3.68 9.03 26.63
CA MET A 7 4.57 8.61 25.55
C MET A 7 4.00 9.07 24.22
N ARG A 8 4.86 9.66 23.38
CA ARG A 8 4.50 10.04 22.00
C ARG A 8 5.02 9.00 21.03
N TYR A 9 4.21 8.68 20.02
CA TYR A 9 4.49 7.62 19.07
C TYR A 9 4.54 8.16 17.64
N PHE A 10 5.51 7.70 16.86
CA PHE A 10 5.51 7.85 15.42
C PHE A 10 4.87 6.61 14.81
N TYR A 11 3.73 6.75 14.12
CA TYR A 11 3.04 5.63 13.48
C TYR A 11 3.42 5.52 12.02
N ASP A 12 3.94 4.36 11.65
CA ASP A 12 3.89 3.87 10.27
C ASP A 12 2.66 2.97 10.12
N SER A 13 1.55 3.60 9.73
CA SER A 13 0.21 2.98 9.69
C SER A 13 0.01 2.06 8.49
N HIS A 14 1.01 1.95 7.61
CA HIS A 14 0.94 1.13 6.42
C HIS A 14 2.35 0.67 6.05
N CYS A 15 2.69 -0.53 6.50
CA CYS A 15 3.83 -1.27 5.99
C CYS A 15 3.44 -2.73 5.72
N HIS A 16 4.37 -3.53 5.28
CA HIS A 16 4.26 -4.88 4.76
C HIS A 16 5.53 -5.61 5.15
N MET A 17 5.37 -6.83 5.63
CA MET A 17 6.48 -7.64 6.09
C MET A 17 6.21 -9.08 5.67
N MET A 18 7.02 -9.58 4.74
CA MET A 18 6.85 -10.91 4.16
C MET A 18 8.19 -11.39 3.59
N ASN A 19 8.45 -12.68 3.71
CA ASN A 19 9.56 -13.34 3.02
C ASN A 19 9.14 -13.80 1.61
N LEU A 20 10.07 -14.38 0.83
CA LEU A 20 9.82 -14.91 -0.52
C LEU A 20 8.76 -16.04 -0.56
N SER A 21 8.43 -16.64 0.57
CA SER A 21 7.48 -17.75 0.64
C SER A 21 6.03 -17.34 0.41
N HIS A 22 5.68 -16.04 0.51
CA HIS A 22 4.29 -15.55 0.42
C HIS A 22 3.91 -14.86 -0.90
N PRO A 23 4.67 -13.87 -1.40
CA PRO A 23 4.21 -13.09 -2.55
C PRO A 23 4.17 -13.93 -3.83
N ASN A 24 3.30 -13.51 -4.74
CA ASN A 24 3.35 -13.96 -6.13
C ASN A 24 4.53 -13.26 -6.81
N LEU A 25 5.72 -13.84 -6.70
CA LEU A 25 6.98 -13.29 -7.22
C LEU A 25 6.86 -12.91 -8.71
N THR A 26 6.14 -13.70 -9.51
CA THR A 26 5.86 -13.40 -10.91
C THR A 26 5.07 -12.10 -11.08
N ALA A 27 4.04 -11.87 -10.27
CA ALA A 27 3.28 -10.62 -10.30
C ALA A 27 4.15 -9.42 -9.87
N MET A 28 5.03 -9.61 -8.88
CA MET A 28 6.00 -8.59 -8.46
C MET A 28 6.96 -8.23 -9.59
N ILE A 29 7.63 -9.22 -10.18
CA ILE A 29 8.57 -9.01 -11.31
C ILE A 29 7.86 -8.34 -12.50
N LYS A 30 6.65 -8.81 -12.84
CA LYS A 30 5.86 -8.26 -13.95
C LYS A 30 5.52 -6.79 -13.73
N ARG A 31 5.12 -6.41 -12.51
CA ARG A 31 4.86 -5.01 -12.13
C ARG A 31 6.14 -4.19 -12.27
N THR A 32 7.24 -4.65 -11.68
CA THR A 32 8.53 -3.95 -11.72
C THR A 32 9.00 -3.68 -13.16
N PHE A 33 8.85 -4.67 -14.05
CA PHE A 33 9.22 -4.51 -15.46
C PHE A 33 8.30 -3.55 -16.21
N ASN A 34 6.98 -3.71 -16.09
CA ASN A 34 6.01 -2.92 -16.84
C ASN A 34 5.91 -1.48 -16.35
N ASP A 35 5.80 -1.27 -15.04
CA ASP A 35 5.50 0.04 -14.45
C ASP A 35 6.79 0.84 -14.20
N GLY A 36 7.89 0.16 -13.89
CA GLY A 36 9.18 0.79 -13.60
C GLY A 36 10.03 1.00 -14.85
N ILE A 37 10.44 -0.10 -15.49
CA ILE A 37 11.46 -0.07 -16.55
C ILE A 37 10.85 0.34 -17.89
N LYS A 38 9.80 -0.36 -18.34
CA LYS A 38 9.17 -0.13 -19.66
C LYS A 38 8.59 1.27 -19.78
N ARG A 39 7.82 1.73 -18.79
CA ARG A 39 7.21 3.08 -18.81
C ARG A 39 8.26 4.19 -18.88
N LYS A 40 9.35 4.11 -18.11
CA LYS A 40 10.42 5.12 -18.18
C LYS A 40 11.22 5.05 -19.48
N LEU A 41 11.47 3.86 -20.02
CA LEU A 41 12.08 3.72 -21.35
C LEU A 41 11.22 4.41 -22.43
N LEU A 42 9.89 4.27 -22.36
CA LEU A 42 8.96 4.99 -23.24
C LEU A 42 8.97 6.52 -23.02
N LEU A 43 9.13 7.00 -21.78
CA LEU A 43 9.24 8.43 -21.45
C LEU A 43 10.57 9.06 -21.92
N TYR A 44 11.69 8.35 -21.78
CA TYR A 44 13.00 8.79 -22.27
C TYR A 44 13.17 8.59 -23.79
N SER A 45 12.19 7.97 -24.45
CA SER A 45 12.15 7.78 -25.89
C SER A 45 10.72 8.05 -26.41
N PRO A 46 10.27 9.33 -26.47
CA PRO A 46 9.00 9.66 -27.12
C PRO A 46 8.94 9.18 -28.58
N THR A 47 10.10 8.97 -29.21
CA THR A 47 10.26 8.29 -30.50
C THR A 47 9.66 6.88 -30.52
N LEU A 48 9.68 6.12 -29.42
CA LEU A 48 9.12 4.76 -29.33
C LEU A 48 7.58 4.73 -29.37
N LEU A 49 6.90 5.81 -28.98
CA LEU A 49 5.44 5.97 -29.09
C LEU A 49 5.03 6.51 -30.47
N LEU A 50 5.90 7.33 -31.08
CA LEU A 50 5.70 7.84 -32.43
C LEU A 50 5.81 6.73 -33.49
N ILE A 51 6.64 5.70 -33.30
CA ILE A 51 6.78 4.61 -34.28
C ILE A 51 5.46 3.84 -34.51
N PRO A 52 4.78 3.28 -33.49
CA PRO A 52 3.50 2.60 -33.70
C PRO A 52 2.39 3.55 -34.13
N LEU A 53 2.39 4.80 -33.65
CA LEU A 53 1.39 5.80 -34.02
C LEU A 53 1.52 6.21 -35.50
N LEU A 54 2.74 6.50 -35.97
CA LEU A 54 3.01 6.83 -37.37
C LEU A 54 2.78 5.63 -38.27
N PHE A 55 3.12 4.41 -37.81
CA PHE A 55 2.81 3.18 -38.52
C PHE A 55 1.29 2.93 -38.63
N THR A 56 0.52 3.14 -37.54
CA THR A 56 -0.94 2.94 -37.56
C THR A 56 -1.68 4.03 -38.32
N ILE A 57 -1.26 5.29 -38.23
CA ILE A 57 -1.76 6.40 -39.05
C ILE A 57 -1.47 6.09 -40.52
N GLY A 58 -0.24 5.71 -40.84
CA GLY A 58 0.13 5.37 -42.21
C GLY A 58 -0.59 4.14 -42.75
N LEU A 59 -0.82 3.11 -41.94
CA LEU A 59 -1.63 1.94 -42.32
C LEU A 59 -3.09 2.31 -42.59
N LYS A 60 -3.69 3.20 -41.76
CA LYS A 60 -5.04 3.71 -41.98
C LYS A 60 -5.15 4.55 -43.25
N ILE A 61 -4.13 5.36 -43.54
CA ILE A 61 -4.02 6.12 -44.81
C ILE A 61 -3.91 5.12 -45.99
N LEU A 62 -3.06 4.09 -45.88
CA LEU A 62 -2.90 3.05 -46.90
C LEU A 62 -4.20 2.31 -47.20
N ILE A 63 -4.95 1.95 -46.14
CA ILE A 63 -6.26 1.28 -46.25
C ILE A 63 -7.30 2.24 -46.86
N TYR A 64 -7.34 3.51 -46.43
CA TYR A 64 -8.27 4.51 -46.95
C TYR A 64 -8.05 4.78 -48.45
N PHE A 65 -6.79 4.89 -48.90
CA PHE A 65 -6.46 5.08 -50.31
C PHE A 65 -6.55 3.79 -51.13
N GLY A 66 -6.21 2.63 -50.55
CA GLY A 66 -6.32 1.33 -51.19
C GLY A 66 -7.76 0.87 -51.46
N ILE A 67 -8.73 1.36 -50.68
CA ILE A 67 -10.17 1.08 -50.91
C ILE A 67 -10.78 2.01 -51.99
N ARG A 68 -10.18 3.18 -52.26
CA ARG A 68 -10.74 4.20 -53.17
C ARG A 68 -10.05 4.36 -54.52
N ILE A 69 -8.88 3.77 -54.76
CA ILE A 69 -8.13 3.96 -56.00
C ILE A 69 -7.95 2.60 -56.72
N PRO A 70 -8.53 2.39 -57.92
CA PRO A 70 -8.45 1.10 -58.63
C PRO A 70 -7.08 0.79 -59.25
N GLU A 71 -6.13 1.73 -59.24
CA GLU A 71 -4.81 1.55 -59.85
C GLU A 71 -3.75 1.13 -58.81
N LYS A 72 -3.28 -0.12 -58.93
CA LYS A 72 -2.31 -0.80 -58.03
C LYS A 72 -0.99 -0.04 -57.77
N ILE A 73 -0.66 0.99 -58.55
CA ILE A 73 0.65 1.64 -58.56
C ILE A 73 0.87 2.49 -57.30
N TYR A 74 -0.15 3.19 -56.80
CA TYR A 74 0.00 4.10 -55.66
C TYR A 74 0.16 3.42 -54.28
N PHE A 75 -0.23 2.14 -54.16
CA PHE A 75 -0.14 1.42 -52.89
C PHE A 75 1.31 1.04 -52.55
N LEU A 76 2.09 0.64 -53.57
CA LEU A 76 3.49 0.24 -53.39
C LEU A 76 4.34 1.45 -52.98
N ASP A 77 4.14 2.59 -53.65
CA ASP A 77 4.85 3.83 -53.34
C ASP A 77 4.55 4.32 -51.92
N ALA A 78 3.28 4.29 -51.51
CA ALA A 78 2.88 4.66 -50.15
C ALA A 78 3.46 3.70 -49.10
N PHE A 79 3.53 2.40 -49.39
CA PHE A 79 4.15 1.40 -48.50
C PHE A 79 5.66 1.61 -48.35
N VAL A 80 6.36 1.91 -49.46
CA VAL A 80 7.79 2.22 -49.45
C VAL A 80 8.08 3.49 -48.65
N ILE A 81 7.28 4.55 -48.82
CA ILE A 81 7.40 5.79 -48.04
C ILE A 81 7.20 5.53 -46.54
N LEU A 82 6.20 4.73 -46.17
CA LEU A 82 5.96 4.35 -44.77
C LEU A 82 7.11 3.54 -44.17
N THR A 83 7.68 2.63 -44.95
CA THR A 83 8.81 1.81 -44.53
C THR A 83 10.07 2.67 -44.35
N LEU A 84 10.31 3.64 -45.24
CA LEU A 84 11.40 4.61 -45.14
C LEU A 84 11.23 5.52 -43.91
N ILE A 85 10.03 6.02 -43.65
CA ILE A 85 9.74 6.82 -42.46
C ILE A 85 10.01 5.99 -41.19
N ALA A 86 9.54 4.74 -41.14
CA ALA A 86 9.82 3.85 -40.02
C ALA A 86 11.33 3.61 -39.83
N ALA A 87 12.07 3.37 -40.91
CA ALA A 87 13.52 3.19 -40.89
C ALA A 87 14.25 4.45 -40.39
N VAL A 88 13.87 5.64 -40.86
CA VAL A 88 14.44 6.93 -40.40
C VAL A 88 14.18 7.14 -38.92
N ILE A 89 13.00 6.81 -38.41
CA ILE A 89 12.70 6.94 -36.98
C ILE A 89 13.52 5.94 -36.14
N VAL A 90 13.71 4.71 -36.62
CA VAL A 90 14.59 3.72 -35.98
C VAL A 90 16.04 4.19 -35.98
N ILE A 91 16.53 4.77 -37.08
CA ILE A 91 17.88 5.34 -37.17
C ILE A 91 18.03 6.54 -36.21
N MET A 92 17.06 7.47 -36.20
CA MET A 92 17.02 8.57 -35.24
C MET A 92 17.03 8.07 -33.78
N PHE A 93 16.32 6.98 -33.49
CA PHE A 93 16.35 6.34 -32.17
C PHE A 93 17.75 5.85 -31.81
N PHE A 94 18.42 5.13 -32.72
CA PHE A 94 19.82 4.70 -32.51
C PHE A 94 20.75 5.90 -32.32
N ILE A 95 20.58 6.98 -33.07
CA ILE A 95 21.37 8.21 -32.93
C ILE A 95 21.12 8.91 -31.58
N ILE A 96 19.87 8.99 -31.11
CA ILE A 96 19.55 9.55 -29.78
C ILE A 96 20.17 8.70 -28.67
N PHE A 97 20.20 7.37 -28.82
CA PHE A 97 20.82 6.47 -27.86
C PHE A 97 22.36 6.51 -27.91
N LEU A 98 22.94 6.95 -29.04
CA LEU A 98 24.37 7.25 -29.17
C LEU A 98 24.77 8.55 -28.44
N ILE A 99 23.82 9.41 -28.05
CA ILE A 99 24.10 10.61 -27.24
C ILE A 99 24.61 10.16 -25.86
N PRO A 100 25.88 10.43 -25.49
CA PRO A 100 26.49 9.89 -24.28
C PRO A 100 25.73 10.25 -22.99
N VAL A 101 25.18 11.47 -22.93
CA VAL A 101 24.41 11.96 -21.78
C VAL A 101 23.10 11.19 -21.58
N VAL A 102 22.37 10.92 -22.66
CA VAL A 102 21.11 10.15 -22.62
C VAL A 102 21.38 8.70 -22.24
N ARG A 103 22.45 8.11 -22.81
CA ARG A 103 22.90 6.76 -22.46
C ARG A 103 23.29 6.67 -20.99
N ALA A 104 24.10 7.60 -20.49
CA ALA A 104 24.54 7.61 -19.10
C ALA A 104 23.37 7.73 -18.11
N LYS A 105 22.40 8.62 -18.37
CA LYS A 105 21.19 8.75 -17.55
C LYS A 105 20.35 7.47 -17.55
N THR A 106 20.11 6.88 -18.72
CA THR A 106 19.32 5.65 -18.86
C THR A 106 19.99 4.47 -18.14
N VAL A 107 21.29 4.28 -18.35
CA VAL A 107 22.06 3.21 -17.69
C VAL A 107 22.08 3.40 -16.18
N SER A 108 22.30 4.63 -15.69
CA SER A 108 22.26 4.95 -14.27
C SER A 108 20.90 4.62 -13.65
N PHE A 109 19.81 5.02 -14.32
CA PHE A 109 18.46 4.69 -13.88
C PHE A 109 18.20 3.17 -13.80
N ILE A 110 18.60 2.41 -14.83
CA ILE A 110 18.44 0.95 -14.84
C ILE A 110 19.26 0.31 -13.72
N LYS A 111 20.53 0.73 -13.54
CA LYS A 111 21.39 0.23 -12.45
C LYS A 111 20.77 0.50 -11.08
N LEU A 112 20.25 1.71 -10.85
CA LEU A 112 19.58 2.07 -9.61
C LEU A 112 18.34 1.19 -9.36
N LYS A 113 17.49 0.99 -10.38
CA LYS A 113 16.32 0.11 -10.28
C LYS A 113 16.70 -1.33 -9.97
N LEU A 114 17.70 -1.87 -10.66
CA LEU A 114 18.19 -3.23 -10.38
C LEU A 114 18.75 -3.35 -8.96
N SER A 115 19.53 -2.37 -8.49
CA SER A 115 20.04 -2.35 -7.12
C SER A 115 18.92 -2.34 -6.08
N ASN A 116 17.88 -1.53 -6.31
CA ASN A 116 16.70 -1.48 -5.44
C ASN A 116 15.95 -2.82 -5.41
N ILE A 117 15.77 -3.47 -6.57
CA ILE A 117 15.15 -4.80 -6.65
C ILE A 117 15.99 -5.85 -5.94
N MET A 118 17.31 -5.83 -6.12
CA MET A 118 18.21 -6.74 -5.42
C MET A 118 18.12 -6.54 -3.90
N ASN A 119 18.05 -5.30 -3.44
CA ASN A 119 17.87 -4.98 -2.04
C ASN A 119 16.53 -5.50 -1.49
N LEU A 120 15.43 -5.30 -2.24
CA LEU A 120 14.14 -5.89 -1.91
C LEU A 120 14.23 -7.42 -1.80
N LEU A 121 14.83 -8.09 -2.79
CA LEU A 121 14.95 -9.55 -2.80
C LEU A 121 15.80 -10.06 -1.62
N ALA A 122 16.90 -9.38 -1.29
CA ALA A 122 17.74 -9.73 -0.15
C ALA A 122 16.97 -9.61 1.17
N ILE A 123 16.19 -8.54 1.34
CA ILE A 123 15.34 -8.36 2.52
C ILE A 123 14.24 -9.43 2.58
N MET A 124 13.66 -9.84 1.44
CA MET A 124 12.63 -10.89 1.39
C MET A 124 13.20 -12.31 1.55
N GLU A 125 14.49 -12.52 1.26
CA GLU A 125 15.19 -13.78 1.53
C GLU A 125 15.49 -13.94 3.02
N THR A 126 15.60 -12.83 3.74
CA THR A 126 15.88 -12.77 5.16
C THR A 126 14.63 -13.09 6.00
N ASP A 127 14.83 -13.72 7.16
CA ASP A 127 13.76 -13.92 8.15
C ASP A 127 13.16 -12.57 8.60
N ILE A 128 11.84 -12.55 8.83
CA ILE A 128 11.14 -11.31 9.17
C ILE A 128 11.70 -10.64 10.44
N GLY A 129 12.09 -11.43 11.44
CA GLY A 129 12.70 -10.92 12.67
C GLY A 129 14.03 -10.22 12.44
N ASP A 130 14.89 -10.80 11.59
CA ASP A 130 16.18 -10.21 11.24
C ASP A 130 16.01 -8.98 10.34
N CYS A 131 15.04 -9.00 9.41
CA CYS A 131 14.65 -7.80 8.64
C CYS A 131 14.28 -6.63 9.57
N LEU A 132 13.47 -6.86 10.61
CA LEU A 132 13.10 -5.85 11.60
C LEU A 132 14.31 -5.33 12.39
N ILE A 133 15.27 -6.19 12.71
CA ILE A 133 16.53 -5.78 13.37
C ILE A 133 17.36 -4.90 12.43
N GLN A 134 17.58 -5.33 11.19
CA GLN A 134 18.32 -4.57 10.17
C GLN A 134 17.64 -3.22 9.88
N MET A 135 16.31 -3.16 9.86
CA MET A 135 15.57 -1.89 9.75
C MET A 135 15.90 -0.94 10.89
N GLU A 136 15.96 -1.43 12.13
CA GLU A 136 16.31 -0.59 13.27
C GLU A 136 17.78 -0.16 13.23
N GLU A 137 18.70 -1.04 12.83
CA GLU A 137 20.11 -0.70 12.63
C GLU A 137 20.29 0.40 11.57
N ASP A 138 19.61 0.27 10.43
CA ASP A 138 19.58 1.27 9.36
C ASP A 138 19.09 2.63 9.87
N LEU A 139 18.02 2.63 10.68
CA LEU A 139 17.52 3.85 11.29
C LEU A 139 18.54 4.47 12.25
N ARG A 140 19.09 3.70 13.19
CA ARG A 140 20.05 4.20 14.19
C ARG A 140 21.33 4.73 13.57
N LYS A 141 21.72 4.18 12.43
CA LYS A 141 22.88 4.63 11.66
C LYS A 141 22.62 5.93 10.91
N ASN A 142 21.41 6.11 10.36
CA ASN A 142 21.12 7.16 9.39
C ASN A 142 20.23 8.31 9.92
N LEU A 143 19.67 8.16 11.12
CA LEU A 143 18.86 9.16 11.80
C LEU A 143 19.41 9.42 13.21
N PRO A 144 19.22 10.63 13.77
CA PRO A 144 19.61 10.96 15.14
C PRO A 144 18.69 10.28 16.16
N LEU A 145 18.83 8.96 16.31
CA LEU A 145 18.01 8.10 17.17
C LEU A 145 18.78 7.65 18.41
N ASN A 146 18.75 8.49 19.45
CA ASN A 146 19.23 8.08 20.77
C ASN A 146 18.18 7.18 21.44
N SER A 147 17.31 7.78 22.26
CA SER A 147 16.18 7.09 22.93
C SER A 147 14.82 7.39 22.31
N SER A 148 14.78 8.20 21.27
CA SER A 148 13.56 8.72 20.64
C SER A 148 13.88 9.27 19.25
N LEU A 149 12.91 9.26 18.36
CA LEU A 149 12.97 10.00 17.09
C LEU A 149 12.69 11.48 17.36
N VAL A 150 13.55 12.36 16.84
CA VAL A 150 13.35 13.82 16.92
C VAL A 150 13.14 14.36 15.52
N ILE A 151 12.05 15.10 15.33
CA ILE A 151 11.75 15.84 14.11
C ILE A 151 11.81 17.33 14.46
N SER A 152 12.58 18.08 13.69
CA SER A 152 12.79 19.51 13.90
C SER A 152 12.22 20.32 12.73
N GLY A 153 11.71 21.51 13.01
CA GLY A 153 11.23 22.45 11.99
C GLY A 153 11.05 23.84 12.57
N ASN A 154 11.52 24.88 11.87
CA ASN A 154 11.40 26.30 12.27
C ASN A 154 11.86 26.62 13.71
N GLY A 155 12.91 25.96 14.19
CA GLY A 155 13.46 26.15 15.55
C GLY A 155 12.72 25.38 16.65
N GLU A 156 11.66 24.64 16.31
CA GLU A 156 10.95 23.76 17.22
C GLU A 156 11.31 22.29 16.99
N THR A 157 11.05 21.45 18.00
CA THR A 157 11.31 20.00 17.93
C THR A 157 10.14 19.20 18.51
N LYS A 158 9.79 18.11 17.85
CA LYS A 158 8.88 17.08 18.38
C LYS A 158 9.64 15.77 18.58
N GLN A 159 9.44 15.17 19.74
CA GLN A 159 10.10 13.94 20.18
C GLN A 159 9.09 12.80 20.23
N TYR A 160 9.43 11.66 19.63
CA TYR A 160 8.63 10.44 19.59
C TYR A 160 9.41 9.31 20.27
N ASP A 161 8.88 8.80 21.38
CA ASP A 161 9.55 7.81 22.24
C ASP A 161 9.63 6.43 21.59
N LYS A 162 8.65 6.09 20.75
CA LYS A 162 8.58 4.80 20.03
C LYS A 162 8.08 4.99 18.60
N MET A 163 8.42 4.02 17.75
CA MET A 163 7.86 3.89 16.41
C MET A 163 6.90 2.70 16.36
N VAL A 164 5.67 2.92 15.96
CA VAL A 164 4.67 1.86 15.79
C VAL A 164 4.67 1.44 14.34
N LEU A 165 4.94 0.16 14.09
CA LEU A 165 4.83 -0.45 12.77
C LEU A 165 3.53 -1.25 12.70
N THR A 166 2.73 -1.05 11.66
CA THR A 166 1.54 -1.86 11.40
C THR A 166 1.67 -2.67 10.10
N PRO A 167 2.34 -3.84 10.13
CA PRO A 167 2.42 -4.71 8.97
C PRO A 167 1.02 -5.16 8.52
N LEU A 168 0.68 -4.87 7.27
CA LEU A 168 -0.61 -5.22 6.68
C LEU A 168 -0.47 -6.56 5.95
N ILE A 169 -1.13 -7.60 6.45
CA ILE A 169 -1.12 -8.93 5.84
C ILE A 169 -1.96 -8.91 4.56
N MET A 170 -1.47 -9.56 3.50
CA MET A 170 -2.15 -9.64 2.20
C MET A 170 -2.59 -11.08 1.95
N ASP A 171 -3.90 -11.30 1.82
CA ASP A 171 -4.44 -12.64 1.53
C ASP A 171 -4.16 -13.06 0.07
N PHE A 172 -2.98 -13.63 -0.17
CA PHE A 172 -2.60 -14.20 -1.47
C PHE A 172 -3.27 -15.56 -1.77
N GLY A 173 -4.15 -16.06 -0.89
CA GLY A 173 -4.76 -17.39 -0.94
C GLY A 173 -5.74 -17.65 -2.09
N LEU A 174 -5.70 -16.84 -3.15
CA LEU A 174 -6.58 -16.92 -4.31
C LEU A 174 -6.59 -18.30 -4.96
N LYS A 175 -7.81 -18.81 -5.13
CA LYS A 175 -8.12 -20.13 -5.70
C LYS A 175 -8.03 -20.17 -7.23
N ASP A 176 -7.84 -19.03 -7.90
CA ASP A 176 -7.99 -18.92 -9.36
C ASP A 176 -6.72 -18.43 -10.09
N SER A 177 -5.56 -18.97 -9.71
CA SER A 177 -4.30 -18.80 -10.46
C SER A 177 -4.29 -19.54 -11.81
N GLY A 178 -5.47 -19.87 -12.36
CA GLY A 178 -5.67 -20.74 -13.52
C GLY A 178 -5.27 -20.10 -14.86
N ASN A 179 -5.30 -18.77 -14.96
CA ASN A 179 -5.12 -18.00 -16.21
C ASN A 179 -3.67 -17.68 -16.59
N SER A 180 -2.69 -18.36 -15.98
CA SER A 180 -1.30 -18.27 -16.42
C SER A 180 -1.01 -19.32 -17.50
N SER A 181 -0.39 -18.90 -18.61
CA SER A 181 0.15 -19.80 -19.64
C SER A 181 1.40 -20.55 -19.17
N MET A 182 1.81 -20.40 -17.90
CA MET A 182 2.97 -21.07 -17.33
C MET A 182 2.68 -22.56 -17.07
N THR A 183 3.64 -23.41 -17.42
CA THR A 183 3.60 -24.86 -17.17
C THR A 183 3.47 -25.20 -15.68
N TYR A 184 4.14 -24.44 -14.82
CA TYR A 184 4.08 -24.60 -13.37
C TYR A 184 3.23 -23.49 -12.74
N LYS A 185 2.14 -23.88 -12.07
CA LYS A 185 1.25 -22.97 -11.35
C LYS A 185 1.68 -22.89 -9.89
N VAL A 186 1.77 -21.67 -9.35
CA VAL A 186 1.90 -21.48 -7.90
C VAL A 186 0.63 -22.01 -7.26
N ARG A 187 0.70 -23.21 -6.68
CA ARG A 187 -0.44 -23.85 -6.01
C ARG A 187 -0.54 -23.23 -4.62
N TRP A 188 -1.61 -22.45 -4.40
CA TRP A 188 -2.19 -22.02 -3.11
C TRP A 188 -1.20 -21.76 -1.96
N LYS A 189 -1.06 -20.48 -1.55
CA LYS A 189 -0.35 -20.09 -0.34
C LYS A 189 -1.36 -19.66 0.73
N PRO A 190 -1.58 -20.44 1.80
CA PRO A 190 -2.56 -20.09 2.81
C PRO A 190 -2.10 -18.86 3.59
N ILE A 191 -3.02 -17.91 3.82
CA ILE A 191 -2.77 -16.71 4.64
C ILE A 191 -2.24 -17.04 6.04
N VAL A 192 -2.61 -18.21 6.58
CA VAL A 192 -2.15 -18.73 7.88
C VAL A 192 -0.62 -18.83 7.94
N ALA A 193 0.04 -19.24 6.86
CA ALA A 193 1.50 -19.31 6.82
C ALA A 193 2.14 -17.92 6.90
N GLN A 194 1.52 -16.91 6.27
CA GLN A 194 1.99 -15.53 6.38
C GLN A 194 1.82 -14.98 7.78
N VAL A 195 0.70 -15.31 8.45
CA VAL A 195 0.45 -14.95 9.85
C VAL A 195 1.51 -15.57 10.76
N ASP A 196 1.81 -16.86 10.57
CA ASP A 196 2.80 -17.57 11.38
C ASP A 196 4.20 -16.97 11.22
N ASP A 197 4.67 -16.80 9.99
CA ASP A 197 5.98 -16.19 9.70
C ASP A 197 6.11 -14.79 10.29
N LEU A 198 5.06 -13.97 10.17
CA LEU A 198 5.07 -12.61 10.71
C LEU A 198 5.09 -12.61 12.24
N CYS A 199 4.24 -13.40 12.90
CA CYS A 199 4.18 -13.46 14.36
C CYS A 199 5.49 -14.03 14.94
N THR A 200 6.06 -15.03 14.28
CA THR A 200 7.38 -15.60 14.58
C THR A 200 8.47 -14.55 14.42
N GLY A 201 8.46 -13.78 13.33
CA GLY A 201 9.41 -12.69 13.14
C GLY A 201 9.29 -11.56 14.18
N ILE A 202 8.07 -11.19 14.58
CA ILE A 202 7.85 -10.21 15.66
C ILE A 202 8.44 -10.73 16.98
N ARG A 203 8.16 -11.99 17.33
CA ARG A 203 8.77 -12.65 18.50
C ARG A 203 10.29 -12.60 18.44
N ASP A 204 10.87 -12.94 17.30
CA ASP A 204 12.33 -13.03 17.14
C ASP A 204 13.01 -11.67 17.21
N TYR A 205 12.38 -10.61 16.69
CA TYR A 205 12.81 -9.23 16.94
C TYR A 205 12.89 -8.97 18.46
N TYR A 206 11.83 -9.25 19.23
CA TYR A 206 11.85 -9.01 20.68
C TYR A 206 12.81 -9.91 21.46
N ARG A 207 13.14 -11.12 20.95
CA ARG A 207 14.09 -12.04 21.59
C ARG A 207 15.55 -11.69 21.31
N HIS A 208 15.86 -11.38 20.05
CA HIS A 208 17.22 -11.38 19.53
C HIS A 208 17.76 -9.97 19.24
N ARG A 209 16.92 -8.94 19.14
CA ARG A 209 17.38 -7.56 18.86
C ARG A 209 18.55 -7.10 19.74
N LYS A 210 18.52 -7.39 21.04
CA LYS A 210 19.57 -7.01 22.01
C LYS A 210 20.96 -7.62 21.69
N ASP A 211 20.98 -8.69 20.90
CA ASP A 211 22.20 -9.38 20.52
C ASP A 211 22.96 -8.58 19.46
N TYR A 212 22.24 -7.82 18.62
CA TYR A 212 22.76 -6.99 17.53
C TYR A 212 22.87 -5.51 17.92
N ILE A 213 21.84 -4.96 18.57
CA ILE A 213 21.76 -3.52 18.89
C ILE A 213 22.23 -3.25 20.33
N LYS A 214 23.52 -2.94 20.49
CA LYS A 214 24.14 -2.62 21.78
C LYS A 214 23.88 -1.17 22.22
N GLY A 215 23.87 -0.93 23.52
CA GLY A 215 23.67 0.41 24.11
C GLY A 215 22.21 0.92 24.13
N HIS A 216 21.28 0.19 23.51
CA HIS A 216 19.86 0.53 23.46
C HIS A 216 19.00 -0.66 23.90
N PRO A 217 18.80 -0.89 25.22
CA PRO A 217 18.14 -2.11 25.71
C PRO A 217 16.65 -2.17 25.35
N GLU A 218 15.98 -1.03 25.25
CA GLU A 218 14.57 -0.95 24.90
C GLU A 218 14.37 -1.04 23.38
N PRO A 219 13.35 -1.77 22.90
CA PRO A 219 13.02 -1.85 21.48
C PRO A 219 12.53 -0.49 20.95
N LEU A 220 13.02 -0.09 19.76
CA LEU A 220 12.51 1.10 19.07
C LEU A 220 11.09 0.89 18.56
N PHE A 221 10.83 -0.31 18.04
CA PHE A 221 9.55 -0.65 17.42
C PHE A 221 8.56 -1.24 18.42
N GLN A 222 7.33 -0.76 18.33
CA GLN A 222 6.14 -1.49 18.71
C GLN A 222 5.50 -2.03 17.44
N ILE A 223 5.43 -3.36 17.30
CA ILE A 223 4.95 -3.98 16.07
C ILE A 223 3.59 -4.59 16.34
N ILE A 224 2.58 -4.14 15.60
CA ILE A 224 1.22 -4.69 15.72
C ILE A 224 0.56 -4.82 14.34
N PRO A 225 0.38 -6.04 13.84
CA PRO A 225 -0.10 -6.26 12.48
C PRO A 225 -1.59 -5.96 12.29
N PHE A 226 -2.00 -5.85 11.02
CA PHE A 226 -3.40 -5.92 10.60
C PHE A 226 -3.67 -7.30 9.99
N MET A 227 -4.79 -7.91 10.38
CA MET A 227 -5.23 -9.18 9.85
C MET A 227 -5.70 -9.01 8.40
N GLY A 228 -5.14 -9.78 7.47
CA GLY A 228 -5.63 -9.82 6.10
C GLY A 228 -6.94 -10.62 6.01
N ILE A 229 -7.95 -10.09 5.32
CA ILE A 229 -9.21 -10.79 5.09
C ILE A 229 -9.62 -10.66 3.63
N ASN A 230 -9.90 -11.80 3.00
CA ASN A 230 -10.76 -11.89 1.82
C ASN A 230 -11.98 -12.76 2.17
N THR A 231 -13.18 -12.15 2.23
CA THR A 231 -14.42 -12.80 2.64
C THR A 231 -14.80 -14.00 1.77
N GLN A 232 -14.34 -14.07 0.51
CA GLN A 232 -14.52 -15.23 -0.37
C GLN A 232 -13.86 -16.51 0.15
N ASN A 233 -12.84 -16.38 1.01
CA ASN A 233 -12.12 -17.52 1.57
C ASN A 233 -12.81 -18.13 2.80
N TYR A 234 -13.84 -17.48 3.33
CA TYR A 234 -14.54 -17.89 4.54
C TYR A 234 -16.01 -18.22 4.25
N TYR A 235 -16.58 -19.13 5.05
CA TYR A 235 -17.99 -19.48 4.97
C TYR A 235 -18.83 -18.65 5.95
N SER A 236 -20.12 -18.51 5.62
CA SER A 236 -21.16 -17.91 6.46
C SER A 236 -21.82 -18.98 7.33
N GLU A 237 -22.38 -18.66 8.51
CA GLU A 237 -23.06 -19.69 9.32
C GLU A 237 -24.22 -20.41 8.57
N LYS A 238 -24.78 -19.78 7.53
CA LYS A 238 -25.76 -20.39 6.59
C LYS A 238 -25.17 -21.56 5.78
N ASP A 239 -23.86 -21.57 5.51
CA ASP A 239 -23.17 -22.60 4.72
C ASP A 239 -23.07 -23.96 5.45
N LYS A 240 -23.22 -24.02 6.79
CA LYS A 240 -23.30 -25.30 7.52
C LYS A 240 -24.47 -26.17 7.05
N ALA A 241 -25.54 -25.56 6.52
CA ALA A 241 -26.68 -26.26 5.97
C ALA A 241 -26.44 -26.85 4.57
N THR A 242 -25.41 -26.38 3.84
CA THR A 242 -25.18 -26.73 2.43
C THR A 242 -24.01 -27.68 2.19
N GLY A 243 -23.32 -28.13 3.25
CA GLY A 243 -22.31 -29.19 3.17
C GLY A 243 -21.00 -28.83 2.45
N LYS A 244 -20.68 -27.54 2.27
CA LYS A 244 -19.39 -27.11 1.70
C LYS A 244 -18.24 -27.35 2.68
N ASN A 245 -17.19 -28.03 2.22
CA ASN A 245 -15.93 -28.26 2.96
C ASN A 245 -15.12 -26.96 3.13
N ILE A 246 -15.52 -26.08 4.05
CA ILE A 246 -14.74 -24.93 4.50
C ILE A 246 -14.60 -25.03 6.02
N SER A 247 -13.38 -24.94 6.54
CA SER A 247 -13.07 -25.26 7.94
C SER A 247 -13.30 -24.13 8.95
N VAL A 248 -13.27 -22.85 8.53
CA VAL A 248 -13.37 -21.69 9.45
C VAL A 248 -14.46 -20.68 9.04
N SER A 249 -15.37 -20.37 9.98
CA SER A 249 -16.42 -19.36 9.83
C SER A 249 -15.82 -17.94 9.93
N LEU A 250 -16.31 -17.00 9.11
CA LEU A 250 -15.93 -15.60 9.20
C LEU A 250 -16.20 -15.02 10.59
N LYS A 251 -17.34 -15.36 11.20
CA LYS A 251 -17.73 -14.89 12.54
C LYS A 251 -16.77 -15.38 13.62
N GLN A 252 -16.46 -16.69 13.62
CA GLN A 252 -15.52 -17.27 14.58
C GLN A 252 -14.13 -16.62 14.48
N LEU A 253 -13.68 -16.32 13.26
CA LEU A 253 -12.42 -15.63 13.02
C LEU A 253 -12.45 -14.20 13.61
N LEU A 254 -13.50 -13.42 13.33
CA LEU A 254 -13.62 -12.05 13.82
C LEU A 254 -13.75 -11.98 15.34
N GLU A 255 -14.61 -12.82 15.94
CA GLU A 255 -14.79 -12.89 17.40
C GLU A 255 -13.47 -13.25 18.10
N LYS A 256 -12.76 -14.30 17.65
CA LYS A 256 -11.47 -14.71 18.23
C LYS A 256 -10.46 -13.55 18.30
N ASN A 257 -10.42 -12.70 17.27
CA ASN A 257 -9.38 -11.70 17.10
C ASN A 257 -9.78 -10.28 17.52
N PHE A 258 -11.07 -10.00 17.69
CA PHE A 258 -11.54 -8.62 17.91
C PHE A 258 -12.68 -8.49 18.93
N GLU A 259 -13.22 -9.57 19.51
CA GLU A 259 -14.37 -9.44 20.42
C GLU A 259 -14.09 -8.50 21.61
N LYS A 260 -12.86 -8.50 22.14
CA LYS A 260 -12.48 -7.63 23.26
C LYS A 260 -12.29 -6.15 22.90
N PHE A 261 -12.41 -5.78 21.62
CA PHE A 261 -12.34 -4.37 21.22
C PHE A 261 -13.55 -3.57 21.72
N LYS A 262 -14.68 -4.23 22.01
CA LYS A 262 -15.86 -3.62 22.65
C LYS A 262 -15.56 -3.09 24.07
N ASP A 263 -14.56 -3.67 24.73
CA ASP A 263 -14.16 -3.32 26.09
C ASP A 263 -13.19 -2.10 26.10
N ASP A 264 -12.71 -1.67 24.92
CA ASP A 264 -11.78 -0.55 24.79
C ASP A 264 -12.52 0.80 24.75
N THR A 265 -12.82 1.38 25.92
CA THR A 265 -13.56 2.66 25.99
C THR A 265 -12.71 3.89 25.67
N SER A 266 -11.39 3.74 25.45
CA SER A 266 -10.46 4.81 25.08
C SER A 266 -9.22 4.26 24.35
N PRO A 267 -8.43 5.08 23.64
CA PRO A 267 -7.20 4.63 22.98
C PRO A 267 -6.14 4.24 24.00
N GLN A 268 -6.13 4.85 25.19
CA GLN A 268 -5.21 4.48 26.26
C GLN A 268 -5.50 3.07 26.76
N ILE A 269 -6.77 2.64 26.82
CA ILE A 269 -7.16 1.28 27.20
C ILE A 269 -6.72 0.29 26.12
N ARG A 270 -7.06 0.55 24.85
CA ARG A 270 -6.63 -0.31 23.73
C ARG A 270 -5.11 -0.42 23.68
N ARG A 271 -4.39 0.69 23.87
CA ARG A 271 -2.92 0.72 23.92
C ARG A 271 -2.38 -0.11 25.07
N LYS A 272 -2.97 0.01 26.27
CA LYS A 272 -2.57 -0.80 27.42
C LYS A 272 -2.68 -2.30 27.11
N HIS A 273 -3.78 -2.75 26.52
CA HIS A 273 -3.94 -4.15 26.11
C HIS A 273 -2.88 -4.59 25.09
N ILE A 274 -2.52 -3.71 24.15
CA ILE A 274 -1.48 -3.97 23.14
C ILE A 274 -0.08 -4.00 23.76
N ASP A 275 0.23 -3.09 24.69
CA ASP A 275 1.51 -3.04 25.41
C ASP A 275 1.75 -4.28 26.28
N GLU A 276 0.68 -4.94 26.72
CA GLU A 276 0.73 -6.15 27.55
C GLU A 276 0.93 -7.45 26.74
N ILE A 277 0.97 -7.38 25.40
CA ILE A 277 1.16 -8.57 24.55
C ILE A 277 2.57 -9.14 24.73
N PRO A 278 2.72 -10.40 25.19
CA PRO A 278 4.02 -10.99 25.44
C PRO A 278 4.61 -11.60 24.15
N TRP A 279 4.96 -10.76 23.17
CA TRP A 279 5.46 -11.22 21.87
C TRP A 279 6.64 -12.18 21.98
N LYS A 280 7.54 -11.94 22.93
CA LYS A 280 8.69 -12.82 23.23
C LYS A 280 8.29 -14.26 23.59
N ASP A 281 7.05 -14.49 24.02
CA ASP A 281 6.55 -15.79 24.49
C ASP A 281 5.67 -16.48 23.45
N PHE A 282 5.46 -15.87 22.26
CA PHE A 282 4.76 -16.53 21.16
C PHE A 282 5.47 -17.83 20.76
N ASN A 283 4.74 -18.93 20.67
CA ASN A 283 5.30 -20.27 20.51
C ASN A 283 5.21 -20.80 19.06
N GLY A 284 4.81 -19.97 18.09
CA GLY A 284 4.58 -20.41 16.70
C GLY A 284 3.21 -21.07 16.49
N ASN A 285 2.33 -21.07 17.50
CA ASN A 285 0.96 -21.56 17.32
C ASN A 285 0.00 -20.39 17.13
N ILE A 286 -0.46 -20.18 15.89
CA ILE A 286 -1.45 -19.14 15.56
C ILE A 286 -2.81 -19.33 16.26
N GLU A 287 -3.10 -20.53 16.79
CA GLU A 287 -4.29 -20.75 17.61
C GLU A 287 -4.20 -20.07 18.99
N SER A 288 -2.99 -19.74 19.45
CA SER A 288 -2.79 -18.98 20.69
C SER A 288 -3.06 -17.48 20.54
N LEU A 289 -3.19 -16.99 19.31
CA LEU A 289 -3.54 -15.60 19.04
C LEU A 289 -4.96 -15.32 19.52
N ARG A 290 -5.13 -14.18 20.18
CA ARG A 290 -6.39 -13.70 20.74
C ARG A 290 -6.60 -12.23 20.38
N SER A 291 -7.64 -11.62 20.93
CA SER A 291 -7.87 -10.18 20.75
C SER A 291 -6.62 -9.34 21.03
N HIS A 292 -6.50 -8.23 20.28
CA HIS A 292 -5.41 -7.25 20.34
C HIS A 292 -4.08 -7.68 19.70
N TYR A 293 -3.88 -8.95 19.33
CA TYR A 293 -2.72 -9.34 18.52
C TYR A 293 -2.74 -8.71 17.11
N PHE A 294 -3.92 -8.31 16.64
CA PHE A 294 -4.12 -7.51 15.44
C PHE A 294 -4.78 -6.18 15.81
N LEU A 295 -4.33 -5.08 15.21
CA LEU A 295 -4.87 -3.73 15.46
C LEU A 295 -6.08 -3.40 14.57
N GLY A 296 -6.25 -4.14 13.48
CA GLY A 296 -7.32 -3.92 12.52
C GLY A 296 -7.30 -4.93 11.39
N ILE A 297 -8.08 -4.63 10.35
CA ILE A 297 -8.27 -5.51 9.20
C ILE A 297 -7.72 -4.86 7.93
N LYS A 298 -6.93 -5.62 7.18
CA LYS A 298 -6.49 -5.28 5.83
C LYS A 298 -7.36 -6.02 4.83
N VAL A 299 -7.95 -5.28 3.91
CA VAL A 299 -8.58 -5.86 2.71
C VAL A 299 -7.78 -5.43 1.48
N TYR A 300 -7.62 -6.34 0.53
CA TYR A 300 -6.79 -6.10 -0.65
C TYR A 300 -7.56 -6.40 -1.94
N PRO A 301 -8.31 -5.41 -2.47
CA PRO A 301 -9.09 -5.57 -3.68
C PRO A 301 -8.38 -6.15 -4.91
N PRO A 302 -7.10 -5.83 -5.22
CA PRO A 302 -6.40 -6.46 -6.34
C PRO A 302 -6.18 -7.98 -6.17
N LEU A 303 -6.38 -8.51 -4.96
CA LEU A 303 -6.39 -9.95 -4.64
C LEU A 303 -7.80 -10.54 -4.56
N GLY A 304 -8.80 -9.87 -5.15
CA GLY A 304 -10.14 -10.42 -5.35
C GLY A 304 -11.18 -10.06 -4.29
N PHE A 305 -10.83 -9.25 -3.29
CA PHE A 305 -11.82 -8.69 -2.37
C PHE A 305 -12.67 -7.64 -3.09
N ASP A 306 -13.95 -7.93 -3.33
CA ASP A 306 -14.89 -6.94 -3.83
C ASP A 306 -15.49 -6.16 -2.64
N PRO A 307 -15.28 -4.83 -2.52
CA PRO A 307 -15.85 -4.07 -1.42
C PRO A 307 -17.38 -4.04 -1.40
N TRP A 308 -18.02 -4.23 -2.56
CA TRP A 308 -19.46 -4.11 -2.72
C TRP A 308 -19.98 -5.04 -3.85
N PRO A 309 -19.90 -6.37 -3.67
CA PRO A 309 -20.25 -7.37 -4.70
C PRO A 309 -21.76 -7.37 -5.02
N GLU A 310 -22.21 -7.91 -6.14
CA GLU A 310 -23.67 -8.01 -6.41
C GLU A 310 -24.43 -8.74 -5.28
N PRO A 311 -25.75 -8.48 -5.09
CA PRO A 311 -26.54 -9.13 -4.06
C PRO A 311 -26.41 -10.66 -4.09
N GLY A 312 -26.18 -11.28 -2.92
CA GLY A 312 -25.95 -12.71 -2.76
C GLY A 312 -25.06 -13.02 -1.54
N ASP A 313 -24.61 -14.27 -1.42
CA ASP A 313 -23.86 -14.75 -0.25
C ASP A 313 -22.57 -13.94 0.02
N GLU A 314 -21.87 -13.52 -1.03
CA GLU A 314 -20.66 -12.70 -0.86
C GLU A 314 -20.99 -11.29 -0.35
N ARG A 315 -22.12 -10.72 -0.80
CA ARG A 315 -22.61 -9.45 -0.27
C ARG A 315 -23.00 -9.56 1.21
N ASP A 316 -23.63 -10.67 1.61
CA ASP A 316 -23.98 -10.93 3.01
C ASP A 316 -22.71 -10.99 3.89
N LYS A 317 -21.67 -11.71 3.45
CA LYS A 317 -20.40 -11.80 4.19
C LYS A 317 -19.67 -10.47 4.30
N VAL A 318 -19.60 -9.71 3.20
CA VAL A 318 -18.98 -8.38 3.18
C VAL A 318 -19.77 -7.40 4.08
N CYS A 319 -21.10 -7.45 4.06
CA CYS A 319 -21.91 -6.65 4.98
C CYS A 319 -21.69 -7.04 6.44
N PHE A 320 -21.67 -8.34 6.74
CA PHE A 320 -21.39 -8.84 8.09
C PHE A 320 -20.02 -8.36 8.61
N LEU A 321 -18.99 -8.38 7.76
CA LEU A 321 -17.67 -7.82 8.10
C LEU A 321 -17.78 -6.35 8.50
N TYR A 322 -18.51 -5.53 7.73
CA TYR A 322 -18.66 -4.10 8.02
C TYR A 322 -19.50 -3.84 9.28
N ASP A 323 -20.60 -4.56 9.46
CA ASP A 323 -21.41 -4.49 10.69
C ASP A 323 -20.55 -4.80 11.92
N PHE A 324 -19.78 -5.89 11.87
CA PHE A 324 -18.85 -6.26 12.93
C PHE A 324 -17.80 -5.16 13.17
N CYS A 325 -17.18 -4.62 12.13
CA CYS A 325 -16.16 -3.58 12.29
C CYS A 325 -16.73 -2.28 12.91
N VAL A 326 -17.97 -1.93 12.59
CA VAL A 326 -18.67 -0.79 13.21
C VAL A 326 -18.98 -1.09 14.68
N GLU A 327 -19.56 -2.25 14.99
CA GLU A 327 -19.95 -2.65 16.34
C GLU A 327 -18.75 -2.78 17.29
N TYR A 328 -17.68 -3.45 16.83
CA TYR A 328 -16.47 -3.72 17.61
C TYR A 328 -15.39 -2.66 17.41
N ASN A 329 -15.69 -1.57 16.71
CA ASN A 329 -14.80 -0.43 16.56
C ASN A 329 -13.41 -0.81 15.97
N VAL A 330 -13.43 -1.66 14.94
CA VAL A 330 -12.26 -2.24 14.26
C VAL A 330 -11.93 -1.43 13.00
N PRO A 331 -10.72 -0.85 12.87
CA PRO A 331 -10.35 -0.11 11.67
C PRO A 331 -10.08 -1.03 10.48
N ILE A 332 -10.49 -0.60 9.29
CA ILE A 332 -10.18 -1.25 8.02
C ILE A 332 -9.21 -0.38 7.22
N THR A 333 -8.10 -0.96 6.77
CA THR A 333 -7.25 -0.37 5.72
C THR A 333 -7.50 -1.12 4.42
N ALA A 334 -7.87 -0.39 3.36
CA ALA A 334 -8.15 -0.95 2.04
C ALA A 334 -7.15 -0.43 1.00
N HIS A 335 -6.63 -1.31 0.15
CA HIS A 335 -5.84 -0.88 -1.02
C HIS A 335 -6.71 -0.04 -1.97
N CYS A 336 -6.33 1.22 -2.23
CA CYS A 336 -7.15 2.17 -3.00
C CYS A 336 -6.30 3.04 -3.97
N ASN A 337 -5.56 2.38 -4.88
CA ASN A 337 -4.95 3.05 -6.03
C ASN A 337 -5.06 2.19 -7.30
N PRO A 338 -4.80 2.76 -8.49
CA PRO A 338 -4.88 2.01 -9.75
C PRO A 338 -3.80 0.92 -9.91
N GLY A 339 -2.74 0.98 -9.09
CA GLY A 339 -1.70 -0.03 -9.06
C GLY A 339 -2.01 -1.15 -8.07
N GLY A 340 -0.99 -1.92 -7.73
CA GLY A 340 -1.07 -3.00 -6.73
C GLY A 340 -0.54 -4.32 -7.28
N PHE A 341 -0.69 -5.40 -6.50
CA PHE A 341 -0.45 -6.76 -6.96
C PHE A 341 -1.72 -7.31 -7.61
N LEU A 342 -1.98 -6.89 -8.85
CA LEU A 342 -3.17 -7.33 -9.58
C LEU A 342 -2.98 -8.76 -10.11
N VAL A 343 -3.75 -9.69 -9.57
CA VAL A 343 -3.73 -11.10 -9.99
C VAL A 343 -4.68 -11.41 -11.14
N HIS A 344 -5.74 -10.64 -11.31
CA HIS A 344 -6.72 -10.81 -12.38
C HIS A 344 -7.23 -9.45 -12.87
N LYS A 345 -7.36 -9.28 -14.19
CA LYS A 345 -7.78 -7.98 -14.79
C LYS A 345 -9.12 -7.49 -14.25
N ASN A 346 -10.08 -8.39 -14.04
CA ASN A 346 -11.42 -8.05 -13.54
C ASN A 346 -11.43 -7.45 -12.12
N PHE A 347 -10.31 -7.52 -11.38
CA PHE A 347 -10.20 -6.95 -10.04
C PHE A 347 -9.67 -5.52 -10.03
N SER A 348 -9.28 -4.95 -11.20
CA SER A 348 -8.78 -3.58 -11.27
C SER A 348 -9.76 -2.58 -10.66
N ASP A 349 -11.04 -2.79 -10.93
CA ASP A 349 -12.10 -1.86 -10.56
C ASP A 349 -12.51 -2.01 -9.10
N PHE A 350 -12.09 -3.08 -8.43
CA PHE A 350 -12.38 -3.30 -7.01
C PHE A 350 -11.61 -2.33 -6.12
N SER A 351 -10.47 -1.82 -6.60
CA SER A 351 -9.68 -0.82 -5.87
C SER A 351 -10.27 0.59 -5.96
N SER A 352 -11.28 0.81 -6.81
CA SER A 352 -11.82 2.14 -7.08
C SER A 352 -12.49 2.75 -5.84
N PRO A 353 -12.25 4.04 -5.53
CA PRO A 353 -12.94 4.73 -4.43
C PRO A 353 -14.46 4.81 -4.65
N ILE A 354 -14.96 4.66 -5.88
CA ILE A 354 -16.41 4.65 -6.18
C ILE A 354 -17.09 3.43 -5.56
N LYS A 355 -16.43 2.26 -5.53
CA LYS A 355 -16.99 1.09 -4.84
C LYS A 355 -17.08 1.33 -3.34
N TRP A 356 -16.04 1.93 -2.76
CA TRP A 356 -16.03 2.29 -1.34
C TRP A 356 -17.05 3.36 -0.97
N GLU A 357 -17.35 4.31 -1.85
CA GLU A 357 -18.46 5.25 -1.65
C GLU A 357 -19.80 4.51 -1.45
N SER A 358 -20.02 3.43 -2.19
CA SER A 358 -21.24 2.62 -2.06
C SER A 358 -21.33 1.93 -0.69
N VAL A 359 -20.19 1.53 -0.13
CA VAL A 359 -20.09 1.01 1.24
C VAL A 359 -20.41 2.11 2.25
N LEU A 360 -19.74 3.27 2.14
CA LEU A 360 -19.86 4.38 3.09
C LEU A 360 -21.27 4.99 3.13
N LYS A 361 -22.01 4.95 2.01
CA LYS A 361 -23.43 5.34 1.97
C LYS A 361 -24.28 4.52 2.95
N LYS A 362 -23.96 3.23 3.15
CA LYS A 362 -24.63 2.36 4.12
C LYS A 362 -23.97 2.40 5.50
N TYR A 363 -22.64 2.39 5.55
CA TYR A 363 -21.85 2.32 6.79
C TYR A 363 -21.08 3.63 7.04
N LYS A 364 -21.81 4.71 7.34
CA LYS A 364 -21.23 6.06 7.53
C LYS A 364 -20.19 6.13 8.66
N ASN A 365 -20.33 5.26 9.66
CA ASN A 365 -19.44 5.17 10.83
C ASN A 365 -18.30 4.17 10.65
N LEU A 366 -18.19 3.51 9.48
CA LEU A 366 -17.10 2.57 9.22
C LEU A 366 -15.76 3.31 9.24
N ARG A 367 -14.84 2.86 10.10
CA ARG A 367 -13.51 3.45 10.19
C ARG A 367 -12.63 2.89 9.09
N LEU A 368 -12.46 3.67 8.04
CA LEU A 368 -11.89 3.21 6.77
C LEU A 368 -10.73 4.10 6.36
N ASN A 369 -9.58 3.48 6.10
CA ASN A 369 -8.44 4.10 5.44
C ASN A 369 -8.35 3.62 3.99
N LEU A 370 -8.51 4.54 3.03
CA LEU A 370 -8.29 4.31 1.61
C LEU A 370 -6.83 4.58 1.27
N ALA A 371 -6.05 3.50 1.23
CA ALA A 371 -4.60 3.58 1.17
C ALA A 371 -4.06 4.26 -0.09
N HIS A 372 -2.85 4.81 0.05
CA HIS A 372 -2.09 5.51 -0.98
C HIS A 372 -2.70 6.82 -1.49
N PHE A 373 -3.86 7.26 -0.98
CA PHE A 373 -4.53 8.51 -1.37
C PHE A 373 -4.57 8.72 -2.91
N GLY A 374 -4.99 7.66 -3.63
CA GLY A 374 -5.07 7.60 -5.10
C GLY A 374 -3.75 7.29 -5.81
N GLY A 375 -2.61 7.33 -5.11
CA GLY A 375 -1.27 7.09 -5.65
C GLY A 375 -0.75 8.25 -6.53
N LYS A 376 0.51 8.13 -6.98
CA LYS A 376 1.18 9.16 -7.78
C LYS A 376 0.48 9.44 -9.12
N ASP A 377 -0.06 8.40 -9.75
CA ASP A 377 -0.67 8.48 -11.08
C ASP A 377 -2.22 8.57 -11.07
N GLY A 378 -2.87 8.42 -9.91
CA GLY A 378 -4.33 8.39 -9.79
C GLY A 378 -4.93 9.72 -9.34
N LYS A 379 -4.69 10.80 -10.09
CA LYS A 379 -5.22 12.14 -9.74
C LYS A 379 -6.74 12.16 -9.57
N GLU A 380 -7.46 11.49 -10.45
CA GLU A 380 -8.93 11.36 -10.38
C GLU A 380 -9.39 10.61 -9.13
N TRP A 381 -8.61 9.61 -8.70
CA TRP A 381 -8.92 8.83 -7.50
C TRP A 381 -8.65 9.64 -6.25
N ARG A 382 -7.54 10.39 -6.21
CA ARG A 382 -7.23 11.34 -5.14
C ARG A 382 -8.35 12.37 -4.99
N ARG A 383 -8.81 12.95 -6.12
CA ARG A 383 -9.93 13.89 -6.15
C ARG A 383 -11.20 13.26 -5.60
N LYS A 384 -11.56 12.05 -6.03
CA LYS A 384 -12.74 11.34 -5.50
C LYS A 384 -12.65 11.06 -4.00
N ILE A 385 -11.47 10.65 -3.50
CA ILE A 385 -11.26 10.42 -2.06
C ILE A 385 -11.42 11.75 -1.28
N ALA A 386 -10.82 12.83 -1.77
CA ALA A 386 -10.96 14.16 -1.18
C ALA A 386 -12.42 14.64 -1.18
N ASP A 387 -13.14 14.45 -2.29
CA ASP A 387 -14.56 14.80 -2.41
C ASP A 387 -15.40 14.06 -1.36
N MET A 388 -15.13 12.77 -1.11
CA MET A 388 -15.81 12.01 -0.06
C MET A 388 -15.45 12.51 1.35
N ILE A 389 -14.18 12.80 1.63
CA ILE A 389 -13.73 13.34 2.93
C ILE A 389 -14.40 14.70 3.23
N LEU A 390 -14.65 15.50 2.19
CA LEU A 390 -15.23 16.84 2.27
C LEU A 390 -16.75 16.87 2.13
N GLU A 391 -17.38 15.73 1.84
CA GLU A 391 -18.82 15.67 1.60
C GLU A 391 -19.56 16.02 2.89
N LYS A 392 -20.40 17.06 2.85
CA LYS A 392 -21.25 17.48 3.96
C LYS A 392 -22.68 16.97 3.78
N ASP A 393 -23.30 16.61 4.88
CA ASP A 393 -24.71 16.30 4.97
C ASP A 393 -25.52 17.60 4.84
N SER A 394 -26.49 17.63 3.93
CA SER A 394 -27.26 18.84 3.61
C SER A 394 -28.16 19.30 4.74
N GLU A 395 -28.55 18.40 5.64
CA GLU A 395 -29.47 18.71 6.75
C GLU A 395 -28.69 19.16 7.99
N THR A 396 -27.61 18.46 8.32
CA THR A 396 -26.85 18.73 9.56
C THR A 396 -25.64 19.65 9.37
N GLY A 397 -25.19 19.85 8.13
CA GLY A 397 -23.97 20.60 7.80
C GLY A 397 -22.66 19.92 8.24
N LYS A 398 -22.73 18.72 8.83
CA LYS A 398 -21.56 17.93 9.28
C LYS A 398 -20.99 17.12 8.13
N TYR A 399 -19.73 16.68 8.23
CA TYR A 399 -19.16 15.79 7.22
C TYR A 399 -19.83 14.42 7.27
N LYS A 400 -20.22 13.86 6.11
CA LYS A 400 -20.97 12.60 6.03
C LYS A 400 -20.16 11.40 6.51
N TYR A 401 -18.87 11.38 6.18
CA TYR A 401 -17.97 10.28 6.48
C TYR A 401 -16.90 10.75 7.47
N GLU A 402 -17.27 10.81 8.75
CA GLU A 402 -16.39 11.34 9.81
C GLU A 402 -15.11 10.50 10.01
N SER A 403 -15.25 9.19 9.76
CA SER A 403 -14.25 8.15 10.01
C SER A 403 -13.52 7.66 8.75
N LEU A 404 -13.57 8.44 7.66
CA LEU A 404 -12.84 8.17 6.41
C LEU A 404 -11.46 8.85 6.43
N TYR A 405 -10.42 8.06 6.18
CA TYR A 405 -9.01 8.46 6.12
C TYR A 405 -8.39 8.02 4.79
N ALA A 406 -7.21 8.57 4.50
CA ALA A 406 -6.31 8.06 3.48
C ALA A 406 -4.86 8.12 3.96
N ASP A 407 -4.04 7.14 3.58
CA ASP A 407 -2.61 7.14 3.88
C ASP A 407 -1.77 7.56 2.66
N ILE A 408 -0.56 8.05 2.94
CA ILE A 408 0.40 8.49 1.92
C ILE A 408 1.44 7.42 1.58
N SER A 409 1.14 6.15 1.87
CA SER A 409 2.09 5.07 1.68
C SER A 409 2.52 4.94 0.22
N TYR A 410 3.81 4.63 0.02
CA TYR A 410 4.49 4.67 -1.28
C TYR A 410 4.65 6.08 -1.91
N GLN A 411 3.96 7.12 -1.43
CA GLN A 411 4.06 8.50 -1.95
C GLN A 411 5.23 9.32 -1.36
N GLY A 412 6.33 8.65 -1.01
CA GLY A 412 7.50 9.26 -0.36
C GLY A 412 8.83 8.72 -0.88
N VAL A 413 8.83 8.13 -2.09
CA VAL A 413 10.04 7.56 -2.71
C VAL A 413 10.95 8.61 -3.36
N ASP A 414 10.48 9.86 -3.45
CA ASP A 414 11.22 11.03 -3.91
C ASP A 414 10.73 12.32 -3.23
N GLU A 415 11.57 13.36 -3.20
CA GLU A 415 11.29 14.65 -2.55
C GLU A 415 10.12 15.42 -3.19
N LEU A 416 9.82 15.15 -4.46
CA LEU A 416 8.75 15.85 -5.20
C LEU A 416 7.36 15.34 -4.82
N SER A 417 7.26 14.11 -4.33
CA SER A 417 5.98 13.47 -4.04
C SER A 417 5.17 14.21 -2.96
N TYR A 418 5.86 14.75 -1.93
CA TYR A 418 5.22 15.59 -0.91
C TYR A 418 4.76 16.93 -1.47
N LYS A 419 5.52 17.54 -2.39
CA LYS A 419 5.14 18.79 -3.06
C LYS A 419 3.87 18.61 -3.87
N ASP A 420 3.78 17.55 -4.66
CA ASP A 420 2.58 17.25 -5.45
C ASP A 420 1.34 17.02 -4.57
N MET A 421 1.50 16.33 -3.44
CA MET A 421 0.43 16.12 -2.47
C MET A 421 0.00 17.44 -1.82
N MET A 422 0.94 18.23 -1.32
CA MET A 422 0.62 19.48 -0.64
C MET A 422 0.09 20.55 -1.58
N ASN A 423 0.51 20.57 -2.84
CA ASN A 423 -0.10 21.43 -3.87
C ASN A 423 -1.60 21.10 -4.06
N PHE A 424 -1.97 19.82 -4.03
CA PHE A 424 -3.36 19.40 -4.10
C PHE A 424 -4.15 19.83 -2.84
N ILE A 425 -3.59 19.60 -1.66
CA ILE A 425 -4.23 19.96 -0.38
C ILE A 425 -4.38 21.48 -0.25
N ASN A 426 -3.32 22.24 -0.54
CA ASN A 426 -3.29 23.70 -0.47
C ASN A 426 -4.12 24.38 -1.57
N GLY A 427 -4.57 23.64 -2.59
CA GLY A 427 -5.59 24.11 -3.54
C GLY A 427 -6.98 24.28 -2.91
N HIS A 428 -7.16 23.82 -1.66
CA HIS A 428 -8.35 24.05 -0.84
C HIS A 428 -8.05 25.10 0.23
N ASP A 429 -9.06 25.84 0.66
CA ASP A 429 -8.95 26.90 1.67
C ASP A 429 -9.69 26.57 2.98
N GLY A 430 -9.31 27.28 4.04
CA GLY A 430 -9.97 27.29 5.35
C GLY A 430 -10.29 25.90 5.93
N GLU A 431 -11.57 25.66 6.17
CA GLU A 431 -12.10 24.44 6.78
C GLU A 431 -11.80 23.19 5.94
N LYS A 432 -11.90 23.28 4.60
CA LYS A 432 -11.69 22.14 3.70
C LYS A 432 -10.24 21.65 3.74
N ARG A 433 -9.29 22.59 3.70
CA ARG A 433 -7.86 22.28 3.82
C ARG A 433 -7.56 21.57 5.15
N SER A 434 -8.09 22.13 6.24
CA SER A 434 -7.90 21.61 7.59
C SER A 434 -8.49 20.20 7.70
N ARG A 435 -9.70 20.00 7.18
CA ARG A 435 -10.37 18.69 7.13
C ARG A 435 -9.56 17.64 6.37
N LEU A 436 -9.04 17.98 5.19
CA LEU A 436 -8.21 17.06 4.42
C LEU A 436 -6.97 16.67 5.24
N LEU A 437 -6.23 17.64 5.78
CA LEU A 437 -5.03 17.36 6.57
C LEU A 437 -5.31 16.47 7.79
N GLU A 438 -6.44 16.65 8.47
CA GLU A 438 -6.84 15.81 9.60
C GLU A 438 -7.19 14.36 9.24
N ARG A 439 -7.40 14.07 7.94
CA ARG A 439 -7.78 12.74 7.45
C ARG A 439 -6.67 12.06 6.64
N ILE A 440 -5.50 12.69 6.54
CA ILE A 440 -4.30 12.06 5.97
C ILE A 440 -3.42 11.48 7.07
N ILE A 441 -2.98 10.24 6.91
CA ILE A 441 -2.08 9.54 7.86
C ILE A 441 -0.78 9.10 7.18
N PHE A 442 0.30 9.04 7.96
CA PHE A 442 1.58 8.53 7.48
C PHE A 442 1.55 6.99 7.36
N GLY A 443 2.14 6.51 6.28
CA GLY A 443 2.48 5.11 6.06
C GLY A 443 3.64 5.05 5.06
N SER A 444 4.49 4.04 5.12
CA SER A 444 5.66 3.97 4.24
C SER A 444 5.45 3.11 3.00
N ASP A 445 4.61 2.09 3.11
CA ASP A 445 4.55 0.95 2.20
C ASP A 445 5.89 0.19 2.12
N PHE A 446 6.77 0.31 3.12
CA PHE A 446 7.87 -0.66 3.31
C PHE A 446 7.22 -2.02 3.45
N MET A 447 7.64 -3.12 2.85
CA MET A 447 8.83 -3.41 2.07
C MET A 447 8.68 -3.09 0.57
N ILE A 448 7.46 -2.84 0.10
CA ILE A 448 7.13 -2.68 -1.33
C ILE A 448 7.81 -1.46 -1.95
N ASN A 449 7.92 -0.37 -1.18
CA ASN A 449 8.60 0.86 -1.59
C ASN A 449 10.09 0.68 -1.93
N LEU A 450 10.74 -0.41 -1.47
CA LEU A 450 12.14 -0.71 -1.75
C LEU A 450 12.42 -0.94 -3.25
N GLN A 451 11.40 -1.13 -4.07
CA GLN A 451 11.55 -1.12 -5.54
C GLN A 451 12.04 0.24 -6.07
N ASP A 452 11.72 1.31 -5.35
CA ASP A 452 11.92 2.69 -5.78
C ASP A 452 12.82 3.50 -4.84
N ILE A 453 13.06 3.01 -3.62
CA ILE A 453 13.96 3.62 -2.63
C ILE A 453 14.93 2.60 -2.02
N SER A 454 16.09 3.05 -1.54
CA SER A 454 17.16 2.16 -1.08
C SER A 454 16.99 1.62 0.34
N SER A 455 16.24 2.30 1.21
CA SER A 455 16.09 1.89 2.60
C SER A 455 14.90 2.56 3.27
N TYR A 456 14.50 2.03 4.42
CA TYR A 456 13.47 2.61 5.27
C TYR A 456 13.88 3.97 5.84
N SER A 457 15.12 4.10 6.33
CA SER A 457 15.64 5.38 6.84
C SER A 457 15.62 6.47 5.76
N LYS A 458 15.95 6.15 4.50
CA LYS A 458 15.91 7.12 3.41
C LYS A 458 14.48 7.58 3.11
N TYR A 459 13.49 6.67 3.16
CA TYR A 459 12.08 7.02 3.01
C TYR A 459 11.63 7.98 4.12
N LEU A 460 11.98 7.68 5.37
CA LEU A 460 11.67 8.56 6.50
C LEU A 460 12.38 9.90 6.42
N ARG A 461 13.63 9.95 5.96
CA ARG A 461 14.34 11.21 5.75
C ARG A 461 13.63 12.12 4.77
N TYR A 462 13.09 11.59 3.66
CA TYR A 462 12.30 12.42 2.76
C TYR A 462 11.04 12.99 3.41
N PHE A 463 10.45 12.31 4.40
CA PHE A 463 9.36 12.87 5.19
C PHE A 463 9.85 13.91 6.22
N ILE A 464 10.85 13.55 7.01
CA ILE A 464 11.39 14.34 8.13
C ILE A 464 12.05 15.62 7.64
N ASP A 465 12.86 15.53 6.59
CA ASP A 465 13.68 16.64 6.06
C ASP A 465 12.89 17.52 5.08
N SER A 466 11.67 17.12 4.66
CA SER A 466 10.85 17.90 3.72
C SER A 466 10.51 19.28 4.29
N ASP A 467 10.74 20.33 3.49
CA ASP A 467 10.33 21.71 3.76
C ASP A 467 8.87 21.99 3.39
N THR A 468 8.21 21.03 2.75
CA THR A 468 6.87 21.18 2.18
C THR A 468 5.77 21.06 3.24
N LEU A 469 6.05 20.32 4.32
CA LEU A 469 5.16 20.14 5.46
C LEU A 469 5.75 20.87 6.67
N THR A 470 4.91 21.62 7.38
CA THR A 470 5.28 22.18 8.69
C THR A 470 5.48 21.07 9.73
N LEU A 471 6.15 21.40 10.84
CA LEU A 471 6.36 20.44 11.94
C LEU A 471 5.04 19.93 12.53
N ASP A 472 4.02 20.78 12.61
CA ASP A 472 2.68 20.40 13.07
C ASP A 472 1.93 19.51 12.07
N GLU A 473 2.05 19.77 10.77
CA GLU A 473 1.45 18.89 9.75
C GLU A 473 2.12 17.51 9.73
N LYS A 474 3.45 17.44 9.86
CA LYS A 474 4.16 16.16 10.01
C LYS A 474 3.62 15.38 11.22
N ASP A 475 3.44 16.06 12.33
CA ASP A 475 2.90 15.49 13.57
C ASP A 475 1.43 15.07 13.47
N MET A 476 0.62 15.81 12.71
CA MET A 476 -0.74 15.37 12.40
C MET A 476 -0.71 14.03 11.68
N LEU A 477 0.09 13.93 10.60
CA LEU A 477 0.17 12.73 9.77
C LEU A 477 0.75 11.52 10.52
N CYS A 478 1.88 11.68 11.20
CA CYS A 478 2.61 10.57 11.83
C CYS A 478 2.21 10.28 13.28
N ASN A 479 1.39 11.11 13.92
CA ASN A 479 0.96 10.91 15.30
C ASN A 479 -0.54 11.08 15.48
N LYS A 480 -1.07 12.31 15.43
CA LYS A 480 -2.44 12.59 15.89
C LYS A 480 -3.52 11.89 15.05
N ASN A 481 -3.43 11.98 13.72
CA ASN A 481 -4.41 11.40 12.82
C ASN A 481 -4.31 9.88 12.80
N ALA A 482 -3.07 9.36 12.81
CA ALA A 482 -2.79 7.93 12.85
C ALA A 482 -3.30 7.31 14.16
N GLU A 483 -3.05 7.94 15.30
CA GLU A 483 -3.55 7.49 16.60
C GLU A 483 -5.08 7.46 16.64
N ARG A 484 -5.73 8.48 16.10
CA ARG A 484 -7.18 8.51 15.92
C ARG A 484 -7.60 7.30 15.09
N PHE A 485 -7.21 7.21 13.83
CA PHE A 485 -7.59 6.08 12.97
C PHE A 485 -7.34 4.69 13.60
N LEU A 486 -6.15 4.46 14.17
CA LEU A 486 -5.74 3.17 14.68
C LEU A 486 -6.45 2.78 16.00
N TYR A 487 -6.74 3.74 16.89
CA TYR A 487 -7.20 3.45 18.25
C TYR A 487 -8.61 3.97 18.57
N ILE A 488 -9.10 5.07 17.96
CA ILE A 488 -10.49 5.54 18.10
C ILE A 488 -11.10 6.21 16.85
N GLY A 489 -12.33 5.84 16.52
CA GLY A 489 -13.20 6.59 15.60
C GLY A 489 -13.96 7.66 16.35
#